data_AF-A0A9X1TGU8-F1
#
_entry.id   AF-A0A9X1TGU8-F1
#
_cell.length_a   1.000
_cell.length_b   1.000
_cell.length_c   1.000
_cell.angle_alpha   90.00
_cell.angle_beta   90.00
_cell.angle_gamma   90.00
#
_symmetry.space_group_name_H-M   'P 1'
#
loop_
_entity.id
_entity.type
_entity.pdbx_description
1 polymer ?
#
loop_
_entity_poly.entity_id
_entity_poly.type
_entity_poly.pdbx_seq_one_letter_code
_entity_poly.pdbx_strand_id
1 'polypeptide(L)'
;MITGFLVLIASLFFLYPQIFYCELIRLSDFRSEKGQIYFSPDIKPVHYKKLKSIINRSEARIDSFFVGKKSTPIIIICSNAQQYQKYCSSTEGAGCSLGTPWGNSFVILNTQGLNVDVISHEMSHTELLARLGWWTIATEIPQWFNEGIALMLDRRFVNNPDKVGRYFDYMDEWLYYTGGGQQILELRDMASIKGFFNNNQKQVMLAYMSAGLEISYWLILSEENGLQQLIADMQNGKSFEEAYSRAEATKRAAWFKKIPTNPLRFQDSKKISE
;
A
#
# COMPACT_ATOMS: atom_id res chain seq x y z
N MET A 1 -28.62 13.77 25.45
CA MET A 1 -27.99 13.70 24.11
C MET A 1 -26.58 14.26 24.08
N ILE A 2 -26.33 15.48 24.59
CA ILE A 2 -24.99 16.11 24.57
C ILE A 2 -23.93 15.26 25.30
N THR A 3 -24.24 14.73 26.48
CA THR A 3 -23.32 13.88 27.25
C THR A 3 -22.98 12.58 26.51
N GLY A 4 -23.96 11.95 25.86
CA GLY A 4 -23.73 10.72 25.08
C GLY A 4 -22.87 10.96 23.84
N PHE A 5 -23.04 12.11 23.19
CA PHE A 5 -22.21 12.52 22.05
C PHE A 5 -20.75 12.79 22.48
N LEU A 6 -20.55 13.46 23.61
CA LEU A 6 -19.21 13.69 24.16
C LEU A 6 -18.52 12.38 24.58
N VAL A 7 -19.26 11.44 25.18
CA VAL A 7 -18.73 10.11 25.51
C VAL A 7 -18.33 9.36 24.24
N LEU A 8 -19.14 9.38 23.18
CA LEU A 8 -18.82 8.74 21.91
C LEU A 8 -17.55 9.30 21.27
N ILE A 9 -17.40 10.63 21.21
CA ILE A 9 -16.19 11.27 20.66
C ILE A 9 -14.97 10.90 21.50
N ALA A 10 -15.09 10.96 22.84
CA ALA A 10 -14.00 10.56 23.72
C ALA A 10 -13.60 9.10 23.49
N SER A 11 -14.56 8.17 23.39
CA SER A 11 -14.29 6.76 23.09
C SER A 11 -13.60 6.58 21.75
N LEU A 12 -14.04 7.26 20.70
CA LEU A 12 -13.38 7.21 19.38
C LEU A 12 -11.96 7.79 19.43
N PHE A 13 -11.72 8.84 20.21
CA PHE A 13 -10.38 9.38 20.42
C PHE A 13 -9.47 8.40 21.13
N PHE A 14 -9.94 7.71 22.16
CA PHE A 14 -9.15 6.70 22.86
C PHE A 14 -8.86 5.47 21.99
N LEU A 15 -9.79 5.08 21.11
CA LEU A 15 -9.62 3.94 20.20
C LEU A 15 -8.75 4.26 18.98
N TYR A 16 -8.85 5.47 18.44
CA TYR A 16 -8.17 5.88 17.21
C TYR A 16 -7.50 7.27 17.34
N PRO A 17 -6.61 7.46 18.33
CA PRO A 17 -6.04 8.78 18.63
C PRO A 17 -5.27 9.37 17.44
N GLN A 18 -4.65 8.52 16.62
CA GLN A 18 -3.87 8.94 15.45
C GLN A 18 -4.73 9.67 14.42
N ILE A 19 -5.97 9.25 14.21
CA ILE A 19 -6.89 9.89 13.27
C ILE A 19 -7.16 11.33 13.71
N PHE A 20 -7.45 11.53 15.01
CA PHE A 20 -7.67 12.86 15.55
C PHE A 20 -6.44 13.75 15.46
N TYR A 21 -5.25 13.21 15.76
CA TYR A 21 -4.02 13.97 15.60
C TYR A 21 -3.78 14.38 14.15
N CYS A 22 -4.03 13.49 13.19
CA CYS A 22 -3.92 13.80 11.77
C CYS A 22 -4.93 14.86 11.32
N GLU A 23 -6.20 14.73 11.71
CA GLU A 23 -7.25 15.70 11.37
C GLU A 23 -6.98 17.09 11.96
N LEU A 24 -6.42 17.14 13.18
CA LEU A 24 -6.10 18.38 13.89
C LEU A 24 -4.68 18.90 13.60
N ILE A 25 -3.96 18.37 12.62
CA ILE A 25 -2.58 18.76 12.32
C ILE A 25 -2.43 20.27 12.07
N ARG A 26 -3.46 20.92 11.52
CA ARG A 26 -3.53 22.37 11.32
C ARG A 26 -3.46 23.20 12.59
N LEU A 27 -3.86 22.62 13.72
CA LEU A 27 -3.85 23.25 15.04
C LEU A 27 -2.61 22.88 15.85
N SER A 28 -1.70 22.08 15.29
CA SER A 28 -0.45 21.69 15.93
C SER A 28 0.65 22.74 15.73
N ASP A 29 1.82 22.47 16.29
CA ASP A 29 3.05 23.24 16.11
C ASP A 29 3.80 22.93 14.79
N PHE A 30 3.30 21.99 13.99
CA PHE A 30 3.87 21.70 12.68
C PHE A 30 3.65 22.87 11.73
N ARG A 31 4.68 23.14 10.92
CA ARG A 31 4.69 24.27 9.98
C ARG A 31 4.20 23.82 8.60
N SER A 32 3.34 24.61 7.97
CA SER A 32 2.91 24.39 6.59
C SER A 32 2.83 25.69 5.80
N GLU A 33 3.16 25.65 4.52
CA GLU A 33 3.04 26.81 3.61
C GLU A 33 1.67 26.87 2.90
N LYS A 34 1.05 25.71 2.63
CA LYS A 34 -0.19 25.60 1.83
C LYS A 34 -1.21 24.61 2.41
N GLY A 35 -1.00 24.13 3.63
CA GLY A 35 -1.91 23.22 4.31
C GLY A 35 -1.94 21.78 3.78
N GLN A 36 -1.03 21.41 2.86
CA GLN A 36 -0.91 20.06 2.28
C GLN A 36 0.26 19.26 2.85
N ILE A 37 1.38 19.93 3.16
CA ILE A 37 2.59 19.31 3.71
C ILE A 37 2.92 20.02 5.02
N TYR A 38 3.05 19.24 6.10
CA TYR A 38 3.34 19.71 7.45
C TYR A 38 4.72 19.21 7.85
N PHE A 39 5.60 20.13 8.25
CA PHE A 39 6.94 19.84 8.72
C PHE A 39 6.99 19.99 10.23
N SER A 40 7.55 18.99 10.91
CA SER A 40 7.90 19.10 12.32
C SER A 40 8.70 20.39 12.59
N PRO A 41 8.45 21.08 13.73
CA PRO A 41 9.16 22.31 14.09
C PRO A 41 10.68 22.10 14.24
N ASP A 42 11.13 20.87 14.48
CA ASP A 42 12.56 20.54 14.61
C ASP A 42 13.26 20.42 13.26
N ILE A 43 12.50 20.32 12.16
CA ILE A 43 13.07 20.27 10.81
C ILE A 43 13.41 21.69 10.39
N LYS A 44 14.71 21.97 10.24
CA LYS A 44 15.20 23.26 9.77
C LYS A 44 14.67 23.56 8.36
N PRO A 45 14.19 24.80 8.08
CA PRO A 45 13.64 25.18 6.77
C PRO A 45 14.55 24.89 5.56
N VAL A 46 15.88 24.89 5.76
CA VAL A 46 16.86 24.54 4.73
C VAL A 46 16.63 23.15 4.13
N HIS A 47 16.04 22.21 4.89
CA HIS A 47 15.76 20.85 4.42
C HIS A 47 14.43 20.73 3.66
N TYR A 48 13.55 21.73 3.72
CA TYR A 48 12.20 21.65 3.12
C TYR A 48 12.28 21.46 1.61
N LYS A 49 13.21 22.15 0.93
CA LYS A 49 13.39 22.01 -0.52
C LYS A 49 13.75 20.57 -0.92
N LYS A 50 14.63 19.92 -0.16
CA LYS A 50 15.03 18.52 -0.40
C LYS A 50 13.85 17.57 -0.17
N LEU A 51 13.13 17.73 0.94
CA LEU A 51 11.97 16.90 1.28
C LEU A 51 10.85 17.03 0.24
N LYS A 52 10.50 18.26 -0.16
CA LYS A 52 9.52 18.52 -1.24
C LYS A 52 9.95 17.89 -2.57
N SER A 53 11.25 17.94 -2.90
CA SER A 53 11.76 17.29 -4.11
C SER A 53 11.56 15.77 -4.10
N ILE A 54 11.77 15.11 -2.96
CA ILE A 54 11.54 13.66 -2.83
C ILE A 54 10.04 13.37 -2.97
N ILE A 55 9.18 14.14 -2.30
CA ILE A 55 7.71 14.01 -2.41
C ILE A 55 7.25 14.17 -3.86
N ASN A 56 7.68 15.22 -4.56
CA ASN A 56 7.29 15.46 -5.95
C ASN A 56 7.72 14.30 -6.88
N ARG A 57 8.89 13.69 -6.64
CA ARG A 57 9.34 12.51 -7.39
C ARG A 57 8.48 11.28 -7.11
N SER A 58 8.01 11.12 -5.88
CA SER A 58 7.07 10.06 -5.51
C SER A 58 5.70 10.29 -6.14
N GLU A 59 5.17 11.52 -6.12
CA GLU A 59 3.92 11.85 -6.80
C GLU A 59 3.97 11.56 -8.30
N ALA A 60 5.07 11.91 -8.97
CA ALA A 60 5.27 11.58 -10.39
C ALA A 60 5.31 10.06 -10.65
N ARG A 61 5.82 9.28 -9.69
CA ARG A 61 5.84 7.82 -9.79
C ARG A 61 4.44 7.22 -9.64
N ILE A 62 3.64 7.72 -8.69
CA ILE A 62 2.23 7.35 -8.53
C ILE A 62 1.45 7.69 -9.79
N ASP A 63 1.62 8.91 -10.29
CA ASP A 63 0.96 9.39 -11.50
C ASP A 63 1.24 8.49 -12.70
N SER A 64 2.52 8.14 -12.92
CA SER A 64 2.90 7.22 -14.00
C SER A 64 2.35 5.81 -13.84
N PHE A 65 2.32 5.26 -12.62
CA PHE A 65 1.90 3.86 -12.39
C PHE A 65 0.38 3.69 -12.49
N PHE A 66 -0.39 4.63 -11.93
CA PHE A 66 -1.86 4.58 -11.96
C PHE A 66 -2.48 5.22 -13.21
N VAL A 67 -1.65 5.78 -14.11
CA VAL A 67 -2.06 6.52 -15.31
C VAL A 67 -2.91 7.74 -14.93
N GLY A 68 -2.26 8.67 -14.23
CA GLY A 68 -2.85 9.84 -13.59
C GLY A 68 -3.04 9.61 -12.09
N LYS A 69 -2.63 10.55 -11.24
CA LYS A 69 -2.86 10.53 -9.78
C LYS A 69 -4.21 11.18 -9.43
N LYS A 70 -4.99 10.57 -8.53
CA LYS A 70 -6.25 11.13 -8.00
C LYS A 70 -6.17 11.54 -6.53
N SER A 71 -5.29 10.91 -5.75
CA SER A 71 -5.14 11.18 -4.33
C SER A 71 -4.43 12.50 -4.06
N THR A 72 -4.85 13.15 -2.97
CA THR A 72 -4.26 14.38 -2.44
C THR A 72 -4.07 14.27 -0.91
N PRO A 73 -3.30 13.28 -0.42
CA PRO A 73 -3.17 13.03 1.01
C PRO A 73 -2.43 14.16 1.71
N ILE A 74 -2.82 14.51 2.92
CA ILE A 74 -2.05 15.43 3.76
C ILE A 74 -0.77 14.72 4.20
N ILE A 75 0.39 15.34 3.92
CA ILE A 75 1.69 14.76 4.23
C ILE A 75 2.21 15.36 5.54
N ILE A 76 2.54 14.50 6.51
CA ILE A 76 3.04 14.89 7.83
C ILE A 76 4.47 14.36 7.98
N ILE A 77 5.45 15.26 8.09
CA ILE A 77 6.87 14.91 8.17
C ILE A 77 7.39 15.12 9.60
N CYS A 78 7.63 14.00 10.28
CA CYS A 78 8.11 13.93 11.65
C CYS A 78 9.64 13.93 11.71
N SER A 79 10.23 14.65 12.66
CA SER A 79 11.69 14.72 12.82
C SER A 79 12.26 13.49 13.53
N ASN A 80 11.43 12.76 14.29
CA ASN A 80 11.84 11.64 15.12
C ASN A 80 10.70 10.63 15.33
N ALA A 81 11.05 9.47 15.91
CA ALA A 81 10.13 8.35 16.14
C ALA A 81 8.97 8.70 17.09
N GLN A 82 9.18 9.54 18.10
CA GLN A 82 8.13 9.92 19.06
C GLN A 82 7.03 10.75 18.38
N GLN A 83 7.41 11.71 17.54
CA GLN A 83 6.47 12.46 16.72
C GLN A 83 5.75 11.54 15.72
N TYR A 84 6.50 10.64 15.08
CA TYR A 84 5.93 9.68 14.13
C TYR A 84 4.84 8.80 14.77
N GLN A 85 5.11 8.21 15.93
CA GLN A 85 4.16 7.36 16.68
C GLN A 85 2.91 8.11 17.17
N LYS A 86 2.95 9.44 17.25
CA LYS A 86 1.76 10.24 17.56
C LYS A 86 0.74 10.19 16.43
N TYR A 87 1.20 10.22 15.18
CA TYR A 87 0.35 10.26 13.99
C TYR A 87 0.20 8.89 13.32
N CYS A 88 1.05 7.92 13.68
CA CYS A 88 1.06 6.59 13.11
C CYS A 88 0.89 5.52 14.20
N SER A 89 0.08 4.48 13.94
CA SER A 89 -0.08 3.37 14.88
C SER A 89 1.14 2.43 14.91
N SER A 90 2.01 2.47 13.90
CA SER A 90 3.21 1.65 13.86
C SER A 90 4.34 2.27 14.67
N THR A 91 5.00 1.45 15.50
CA THR A 91 6.22 1.80 16.23
C THR A 91 7.47 1.68 15.37
N GLU A 92 7.37 1.01 14.22
CA GLU A 92 8.47 0.72 13.30
C GLU A 92 8.14 1.22 11.89
N GLY A 93 9.16 1.63 11.13
CA GLY A 93 9.01 2.04 9.73
C GLY A 93 9.38 3.51 9.46
N ALA A 94 9.58 3.80 8.18
CA ALA A 94 9.93 5.14 7.67
C ALA A 94 8.70 5.93 7.18
N GLY A 95 7.55 5.25 7.02
CA GLY A 95 6.30 5.84 6.58
C GLY A 95 5.11 4.97 6.96
N CYS A 96 3.94 5.60 7.02
CA CYS A 96 2.65 4.93 7.04
C CYS A 96 1.57 5.82 6.42
N SER A 97 0.45 5.21 6.05
CA SER A 97 -0.68 5.88 5.45
C SER A 97 -1.96 5.59 6.21
N LEU A 98 -2.83 6.58 6.29
CA LEU A 98 -4.13 6.49 6.96
C LEU A 98 -5.23 7.00 6.05
N GLY A 99 -6.39 6.34 6.09
CA GLY A 99 -7.59 6.72 5.38
C GLY A 99 -8.78 6.80 6.33
N THR A 100 -9.66 7.75 6.10
CA THR A 100 -10.85 7.95 6.91
C THR A 100 -12.13 7.65 6.12
N PRO A 101 -13.21 7.21 6.79
CA PRO A 101 -14.50 6.97 6.13
C PRO A 101 -15.10 8.19 5.42
N TRP A 102 -14.72 9.41 5.82
CA TRP A 102 -15.20 10.67 5.24
C TRP A 102 -14.30 11.22 4.12
N GLY A 103 -13.28 10.46 3.68
CA GLY A 103 -12.51 10.74 2.47
C GLY A 103 -11.19 11.49 2.68
N ASN A 104 -10.85 11.88 3.91
CA ASN A 104 -9.51 12.38 4.21
C ASN A 104 -8.50 11.24 4.23
N SER A 105 -7.28 11.52 3.73
CA SER A 105 -6.16 10.60 3.77
C SER A 105 -4.86 11.31 4.15
N PHE A 106 -3.96 10.55 4.76
CA PHE A 106 -2.74 11.07 5.34
C PHE A 106 -1.56 10.15 4.98
N VAL A 107 -0.40 10.76 4.74
CA VAL A 107 0.88 10.06 4.63
C VAL A 107 1.81 10.64 5.69
N ILE A 108 2.17 9.81 6.66
CA ILE A 108 3.00 10.17 7.80
C ILE A 108 4.39 9.61 7.52
N LEU A 109 5.41 10.46 7.63
CA LEU A 109 6.78 10.12 7.27
C LEU A 109 7.72 10.44 8.43
N ASN A 110 8.66 9.54 8.70
CA ASN A 110 9.80 9.83 9.55
C ASN A 110 10.97 10.29 8.67
N THR A 111 11.62 11.41 9.01
CA THR A 111 12.79 11.87 8.25
C THR A 111 13.92 10.84 8.18
N GLN A 112 14.03 9.96 9.19
CA GLN A 112 14.92 8.81 9.15
C GLN A 112 14.37 7.75 8.18
N GLY A 113 15.11 7.48 7.11
CA GLY A 113 14.73 6.49 6.09
C GLY A 113 13.84 7.02 4.97
N LEU A 114 13.52 8.32 4.97
CA LEU A 114 12.70 8.96 3.94
C LEU A 114 13.41 8.96 2.58
N ASN A 115 12.79 8.30 1.60
CA ASN A 115 13.22 8.29 0.21
C ASN A 115 12.00 8.16 -0.74
N VAL A 116 12.26 8.19 -2.04
CA VAL A 116 11.18 8.14 -3.04
C VAL A 116 10.38 6.84 -2.95
N ASP A 117 11.04 5.72 -2.65
CA ASP A 117 10.44 4.39 -2.60
C ASP A 117 9.45 4.26 -1.44
N VAL A 118 9.85 4.67 -0.22
CA VAL A 118 8.97 4.70 0.97
C VAL A 118 7.74 5.57 0.70
N ILE A 119 7.93 6.79 0.21
CA ILE A 119 6.79 7.69 0.00
C ILE A 119 5.88 7.17 -1.12
N SER A 120 6.43 6.56 -2.17
CA SER A 120 5.62 5.98 -3.25
C SER A 120 4.85 4.75 -2.77
N HIS A 121 5.42 3.95 -1.87
CA HIS A 121 4.71 2.86 -1.21
C HIS A 121 3.48 3.40 -0.46
N GLU A 122 3.68 4.36 0.45
CA GLU A 122 2.57 4.92 1.24
C GLU A 122 1.53 5.66 0.40
N MET A 123 1.97 6.42 -0.60
CA MET A 123 1.04 7.11 -1.49
C MET A 123 0.22 6.12 -2.34
N SER A 124 0.75 4.93 -2.64
CA SER A 124 0.01 3.88 -3.38
C SER A 124 -1.27 3.49 -2.65
N HIS A 125 -1.20 3.29 -1.33
CA HIS A 125 -2.37 2.98 -0.51
C HIS A 125 -3.40 4.10 -0.55
N THR A 126 -2.95 5.36 -0.43
CA THR A 126 -3.86 6.52 -0.50
C THR A 126 -4.46 6.72 -1.89
N GLU A 127 -3.75 6.33 -2.95
CA GLU A 127 -4.23 6.36 -4.33
C GLU A 127 -5.32 5.32 -4.56
N LEU A 128 -5.11 4.09 -4.09
CA LEU A 128 -6.13 3.04 -4.17
C LEU A 128 -7.37 3.42 -3.36
N LEU A 129 -7.18 3.99 -2.16
CA LEU A 129 -8.25 4.55 -1.34
C LEU A 129 -9.03 5.65 -2.06
N ALA A 130 -8.36 6.60 -2.71
CA ALA A 130 -9.03 7.68 -3.44
C ALA A 130 -9.85 7.16 -4.64
N ARG A 131 -9.48 6.00 -5.18
CA ARG A 131 -10.18 5.39 -6.32
C ARG A 131 -11.36 4.53 -5.91
N LEU A 132 -11.20 3.72 -4.88
CA LEU A 132 -12.19 2.71 -4.49
C LEU A 132 -13.06 3.14 -3.31
N GLY A 133 -12.63 4.13 -2.55
CA GLY A 133 -13.30 4.57 -1.34
C GLY A 133 -12.96 3.69 -0.12
N TRP A 134 -13.14 4.27 1.06
CA TRP A 134 -12.74 3.65 2.33
C TRP A 134 -13.41 2.30 2.59
N TRP A 135 -14.72 2.20 2.32
CA TRP A 135 -15.48 0.96 2.53
C TRP A 135 -14.91 -0.20 1.70
N THR A 136 -14.77 -0.01 0.39
CA THR A 136 -14.22 -1.02 -0.53
C THR A 136 -12.81 -1.45 -0.12
N ILE A 137 -11.93 -0.51 0.23
CA ILE A 137 -10.59 -0.83 0.74
C ILE A 137 -10.66 -1.69 2.01
N ALA A 138 -11.53 -1.32 2.95
CA ALA A 138 -11.60 -1.98 4.26
C ALA A 138 -12.29 -3.34 4.24
N THR A 139 -13.18 -3.61 3.28
CA THR A 139 -14.03 -4.82 3.28
C THR A 139 -13.77 -5.76 2.11
N GLU A 140 -13.29 -5.27 0.97
CA GLU A 140 -13.19 -6.08 -0.26
C GLU A 140 -11.76 -6.27 -0.75
N ILE A 141 -10.86 -5.31 -0.53
CA ILE A 141 -9.48 -5.42 -0.99
C ILE A 141 -8.65 -6.28 -0.04
N PRO A 142 -8.09 -7.43 -0.50
CA PRO A 142 -7.19 -8.21 0.32
C PRO A 142 -5.90 -7.45 0.63
N GLN A 143 -5.39 -7.60 1.86
CA GLN A 143 -4.17 -6.90 2.27
C GLN A 143 -2.98 -7.21 1.37
N TRP A 144 -2.81 -8.48 0.95
CA TRP A 144 -1.76 -8.85 0.01
C TRP A 144 -1.83 -8.09 -1.32
N PHE A 145 -3.03 -7.76 -1.81
CA PHE A 145 -3.17 -6.99 -3.05
C PHE A 145 -2.75 -5.55 -2.83
N ASN A 146 -3.23 -4.94 -1.75
CA ASN A 146 -2.90 -3.56 -1.38
C ASN A 146 -1.38 -3.36 -1.20
N GLU A 147 -0.73 -4.25 -0.45
CA GLU A 147 0.73 -4.25 -0.23
C GLU A 147 1.50 -4.60 -1.50
N GLY A 148 1.06 -5.61 -2.25
CA GLY A 148 1.72 -6.02 -3.48
C GLY A 148 1.71 -4.95 -4.57
N ILE A 149 0.63 -4.15 -4.67
CA ILE A 149 0.58 -2.97 -5.55
C ILE A 149 1.57 -1.90 -5.07
N ALA A 150 1.63 -1.61 -3.77
CA ALA A 150 2.59 -0.66 -3.22
C ALA A 150 4.05 -1.10 -3.44
N LEU A 151 4.32 -2.40 -3.40
CA LEU A 151 5.63 -2.99 -3.72
C LEU A 151 6.06 -2.79 -5.19
N MET A 152 5.13 -2.58 -6.12
CA MET A 152 5.50 -2.25 -7.51
C MET A 152 6.14 -0.86 -7.64
N LEU A 153 5.92 -0.02 -6.63
CA LEU A 153 6.41 1.35 -6.53
C LEU A 153 7.61 1.48 -5.57
N ASP A 154 7.92 0.44 -4.79
CA ASP A 154 9.00 0.40 -3.82
C ASP A 154 10.20 -0.41 -4.33
N ARG A 155 11.24 0.30 -4.81
CA ARG A 155 12.41 -0.33 -5.43
C ARG A 155 13.46 -0.83 -4.43
N ARG A 156 13.16 -0.81 -3.12
CA ARG A 156 14.07 -1.34 -2.09
C ARG A 156 14.06 -2.86 -2.03
N PHE A 157 12.95 -3.48 -2.45
CA PHE A 157 12.78 -4.94 -2.48
C PHE A 157 13.23 -5.50 -3.82
N VAL A 158 12.59 -5.05 -4.91
CA VAL A 158 12.94 -5.42 -6.28
C VAL A 158 12.95 -4.15 -7.14
N ASN A 159 14.03 -3.92 -7.88
CA ASN A 159 14.22 -2.67 -8.63
C ASN A 159 14.10 -2.82 -10.16
N ASN A 160 13.86 -4.03 -10.64
CA ASN A 160 13.84 -4.33 -12.07
C ASN A 160 12.66 -3.62 -12.77
N PRO A 161 12.94 -2.81 -13.81
CA PRO A 161 11.91 -2.07 -14.52
C PRO A 161 11.15 -2.95 -15.52
N ASP A 162 11.71 -4.07 -15.97
CA ASP A 162 11.01 -5.01 -16.84
C ASP A 162 10.02 -5.85 -16.02
N LYS A 163 8.79 -6.01 -16.51
CA LYS A 163 7.73 -6.71 -15.78
C LYS A 163 8.03 -8.20 -15.59
N VAL A 164 8.64 -8.84 -16.59
CA VAL A 164 8.98 -10.28 -16.53
C VAL A 164 10.20 -10.49 -15.63
N GLY A 165 11.24 -9.67 -15.80
CA GLY A 165 12.40 -9.67 -14.93
C GLY A 165 12.03 -9.42 -13.46
N ARG A 166 11.15 -8.45 -13.19
CA ARG A 166 10.63 -8.18 -11.85
C ARG A 166 9.93 -9.39 -11.23
N TYR A 167 9.13 -10.12 -12.01
CA TYR A 167 8.49 -11.35 -11.52
C TYR A 167 9.52 -12.42 -11.13
N PHE A 168 10.57 -12.59 -11.94
CA PHE A 168 11.66 -13.50 -11.59
C PHE A 168 12.42 -13.06 -10.35
N ASP A 169 12.72 -11.77 -10.20
CA ASP A 169 13.40 -11.27 -9.01
C ASP A 169 12.56 -11.46 -7.74
N TYR A 170 11.24 -11.25 -7.81
CA TYR A 170 10.33 -11.57 -6.70
C TYR A 170 10.24 -13.09 -6.44
N MET A 171 10.35 -13.92 -7.47
CA MET A 171 10.40 -15.38 -7.31
C MET A 171 11.65 -15.79 -6.55
N ASP A 172 12.80 -15.21 -6.86
CA ASP A 172 14.07 -15.50 -6.18
C ASP A 172 14.01 -15.09 -4.70
N GLU A 173 13.51 -13.88 -4.41
CA GLU A 173 13.28 -13.44 -3.03
C GLU A 173 12.29 -14.35 -2.29
N TRP A 174 11.18 -14.70 -2.94
CA TRP A 174 10.19 -15.61 -2.37
C TRP A 174 10.78 -16.99 -2.07
N LEU A 175 11.56 -17.57 -2.99
CA LEU A 175 12.27 -18.83 -2.77
C LEU A 175 13.26 -18.74 -1.59
N TYR A 176 13.95 -17.61 -1.45
CA TYR A 176 14.84 -17.38 -0.32
C TYR A 176 14.07 -17.41 1.03
N TYR A 177 12.98 -16.63 1.16
CA TYR A 177 12.23 -16.55 2.41
C TYR A 177 11.43 -17.82 2.75
N THR A 178 11.04 -18.59 1.73
CA THR A 178 10.32 -19.87 1.90
C THR A 178 11.24 -21.07 2.10
N GLY A 179 12.56 -20.91 1.97
CA GLY A 179 13.51 -22.03 2.01
C GLY A 179 13.33 -22.99 0.82
N GLY A 180 13.13 -22.44 -0.38
CA GLY A 180 12.87 -23.20 -1.60
C GLY A 180 11.44 -23.73 -1.72
N GLY A 181 10.46 -23.01 -1.17
CA GLY A 181 9.05 -23.39 -1.20
C GLY A 181 8.61 -24.35 -0.08
N GLN A 182 9.43 -24.54 0.97
CA GLN A 182 9.10 -25.40 2.10
C GLN A 182 8.12 -24.74 3.08
N GLN A 183 8.16 -23.41 3.19
CA GLN A 183 7.32 -22.61 4.08
C GLN A 183 6.48 -21.64 3.26
N ILE A 184 5.35 -22.10 2.72
CA ILE A 184 4.46 -21.28 1.89
C ILE A 184 3.45 -20.56 2.79
N LEU A 185 3.29 -19.25 2.57
CA LEU A 185 2.19 -18.46 3.11
C LEU A 185 1.18 -18.26 1.99
N GLU A 186 -0.04 -18.77 2.16
CA GLU A 186 -1.08 -18.71 1.12
C GLU A 186 -1.75 -17.33 1.12
N LEU A 187 -2.19 -16.86 -0.06
CA LEU A 187 -2.79 -15.53 -0.22
C LEU A 187 -4.00 -15.29 0.70
N ARG A 188 -4.81 -16.33 0.94
CA ARG A 188 -5.96 -16.27 1.86
C ARG A 188 -5.55 -15.98 3.31
N ASP A 189 -4.38 -16.45 3.74
CA ASP A 189 -3.89 -16.28 5.11
C ASP A 189 -3.37 -14.86 5.34
N MET A 190 -3.06 -14.15 4.25
CA MET A 190 -2.58 -12.76 4.22
C MET A 190 -3.60 -11.81 3.59
N ALA A 191 -4.87 -12.21 3.50
CA ALA A 191 -5.95 -11.36 3.00
C ALA A 191 -6.38 -10.28 4.01
N SER A 192 -6.10 -10.46 5.31
CA SER A 192 -6.42 -9.48 6.36
C SER A 192 -5.17 -8.77 6.88
N ILE A 193 -5.34 -7.56 7.44
CA ILE A 193 -4.27 -6.81 8.12
C ILE A 193 -3.56 -7.69 9.16
N LYS A 194 -4.31 -8.42 9.99
CA LYS A 194 -3.73 -9.29 11.03
C LYS A 194 -2.96 -10.48 10.46
N GLY A 195 -3.44 -11.04 9.35
CA GLY A 195 -2.76 -12.14 8.66
C GLY A 195 -1.44 -11.70 8.06
N PHE A 196 -1.44 -10.52 7.42
CA PHE A 196 -0.26 -9.92 6.81
C PHE A 196 0.74 -9.40 7.85
N PHE A 197 0.29 -8.57 8.79
CA PHE A 197 1.09 -7.94 9.84
C PHE A 197 0.95 -8.67 11.18
N ASN A 198 1.60 -9.82 11.28
CA ASN A 198 1.75 -10.52 12.55
C ASN A 198 3.02 -10.05 13.30
N ASN A 199 3.21 -10.52 14.53
CA ASN A 199 4.34 -10.11 15.39
C ASN A 199 5.69 -10.76 15.00
N ASN A 200 5.76 -11.48 13.88
CA ASN A 200 6.97 -12.15 13.41
C ASN A 200 7.48 -11.46 12.14
N GLN A 201 8.57 -10.69 12.27
CA GLN A 201 9.18 -9.95 11.17
C GLN A 201 9.53 -10.83 9.95
N LYS A 202 9.97 -12.08 10.17
CA LYS A 202 10.25 -13.01 9.05
C LYS A 202 8.97 -13.33 8.27
N GLN A 203 7.86 -13.55 8.98
CA GLN A 203 6.59 -13.87 8.35
C GLN A 203 5.99 -12.65 7.63
N VAL A 204 6.15 -11.44 8.19
CA VAL A 204 5.77 -10.19 7.50
C VAL A 204 6.58 -10.02 6.21
N MET A 205 7.89 -10.28 6.25
CA MET A 205 8.73 -10.21 5.06
C MET A 205 8.32 -11.25 4.01
N LEU A 206 8.00 -12.48 4.44
CA LEU A 206 7.46 -13.50 3.56
C LEU A 206 6.10 -13.09 2.93
N ALA A 207 5.23 -12.41 3.69
CA ALA A 207 3.98 -11.88 3.18
C ALA A 207 4.23 -10.80 2.10
N TYR A 208 5.18 -9.89 2.34
CA TYR A 208 5.62 -8.93 1.32
C TYR A 208 6.11 -9.63 0.05
N MET A 209 7.01 -10.62 0.17
CA MET A 209 7.53 -11.30 -1.02
C MET A 209 6.46 -12.10 -1.76
N SER A 210 5.54 -12.73 -1.04
CA SER A 210 4.40 -13.45 -1.63
C SER A 210 3.43 -12.49 -2.35
N ALA A 211 3.17 -11.32 -1.78
CA ALA A 211 2.34 -10.29 -2.39
C ALA A 211 2.99 -9.68 -3.64
N GLY A 212 4.28 -9.34 -3.57
CA GLY A 212 5.04 -8.84 -4.70
C GLY A 212 5.13 -9.86 -5.84
N LEU A 213 5.33 -11.13 -5.52
CA LEU A 213 5.32 -12.23 -6.48
C LEU A 213 3.96 -12.35 -7.18
N GLU A 214 2.85 -12.37 -6.43
CA GLU A 214 1.51 -12.49 -7.00
C GLU A 214 1.13 -11.29 -7.86
N ILE A 215 1.38 -10.06 -7.40
CA ILE A 215 1.03 -8.86 -8.15
C ILE A 215 1.90 -8.68 -9.38
N SER A 216 3.20 -8.98 -9.31
CA SER A 216 4.06 -8.93 -10.49
C SER A 216 3.62 -9.94 -11.56
N TYR A 217 3.23 -11.15 -11.15
CA TYR A 217 2.66 -12.15 -12.05
C TYR A 217 1.32 -11.69 -12.65
N TRP A 218 0.40 -11.22 -11.81
CA TRP A 218 -0.91 -10.73 -12.25
C TRP A 218 -0.78 -9.58 -13.26
N LEU A 219 0.10 -8.61 -13.02
CA LEU A 219 0.36 -7.49 -13.94
C LEU A 219 0.91 -7.93 -15.30
N ILE A 220 1.66 -9.04 -15.36
CA ILE A 220 2.06 -9.62 -16.65
C ILE A 220 0.82 -10.13 -17.41
N LEU A 221 -0.07 -10.83 -16.71
CA LEU A 221 -1.26 -11.44 -17.29
C LEU A 221 -2.34 -10.42 -17.63
N SER A 222 -2.42 -9.31 -16.90
CA SER A 222 -3.43 -8.26 -17.10
C SER A 222 -3.00 -7.17 -18.08
N GLU A 223 -1.72 -7.17 -18.49
CA GLU A 223 -1.10 -6.16 -19.37
C GLU A 223 -1.27 -4.71 -18.83
N GLU A 224 -1.04 -3.71 -19.70
CA GLU A 224 -0.85 -2.31 -19.31
C GLU A 224 -2.08 -1.67 -18.62
N ASN A 225 -3.29 -2.11 -18.96
CA ASN A 225 -4.54 -1.53 -18.46
C ASN A 225 -5.23 -2.39 -17.38
N GLY A 226 -4.59 -3.48 -16.93
CA GLY A 226 -5.21 -4.43 -16.01
C GLY A 226 -5.66 -3.83 -14.69
N LEU A 227 -4.80 -2.99 -14.09
CA LEU A 227 -5.11 -2.28 -12.85
C LEU A 227 -6.27 -1.31 -13.02
N GLN A 228 -6.30 -0.58 -14.14
CA GLN A 228 -7.36 0.37 -14.47
C GLN A 228 -8.69 -0.37 -14.70
N GLN A 229 -8.66 -1.52 -15.38
CA GLN A 229 -9.82 -2.37 -15.59
C GLN A 229 -10.36 -2.92 -14.28
N LEU A 230 -9.50 -3.43 -13.39
CA LEU A 230 -9.89 -3.90 -12.06
C LEU A 230 -10.58 -2.79 -11.27
N ILE A 231 -9.97 -1.61 -11.22
CA ILE A 231 -10.53 -0.45 -10.49
C ILE A 231 -11.87 -0.03 -11.08
N ALA A 232 -11.98 0.05 -12.40
CA ALA A 232 -13.24 0.39 -13.07
C ALA A 232 -14.33 -0.66 -12.82
N ASP A 233 -13.98 -1.94 -12.83
CA ASP A 233 -14.91 -3.04 -12.56
C ASP A 233 -15.45 -2.99 -11.13
N MET A 234 -14.59 -2.75 -10.14
CA MET A 234 -15.01 -2.58 -8.74
C MET A 234 -15.85 -1.31 -8.54
N GLN A 235 -15.50 -0.20 -9.19
CA GLN A 235 -16.32 1.02 -9.17
C GLN A 235 -17.73 0.80 -9.77
N ASN A 236 -17.88 -0.17 -10.66
CA ASN A 236 -19.15 -0.59 -11.24
C ASN A 236 -19.87 -1.69 -10.43
N GLY A 237 -19.39 -1.98 -9.21
CA GLY A 237 -20.07 -2.87 -8.26
C GLY A 237 -19.71 -4.35 -8.36
N LYS A 238 -18.67 -4.72 -9.11
CA LYS A 238 -18.16 -6.10 -9.10
C LYS A 238 -17.32 -6.36 -7.86
N SER A 239 -17.33 -7.59 -7.36
CA SER A 239 -16.44 -7.98 -6.28
C SER A 239 -14.98 -7.94 -6.73
N PHE A 240 -14.07 -7.85 -5.76
CA PHE A 240 -12.64 -7.93 -6.01
C PHE A 240 -12.27 -9.18 -6.82
N GLU A 241 -12.79 -10.36 -6.45
CA GLU A 241 -12.46 -11.63 -7.09
C GLU A 241 -12.90 -11.67 -8.57
N GLU A 242 -14.09 -11.15 -8.86
CA GLU A 242 -14.59 -11.05 -10.24
C GLU A 242 -13.73 -10.09 -11.06
N ALA A 243 -13.48 -8.89 -10.54
CA ALA A 243 -12.67 -7.86 -11.19
C ALA A 243 -11.22 -8.33 -11.43
N TYR A 244 -10.63 -8.97 -10.42
CA TYR A 244 -9.27 -9.52 -10.45
C TYR A 244 -9.12 -10.61 -11.50
N SER A 245 -10.03 -11.59 -11.51
CA SER A 245 -10.01 -12.69 -12.47
C SER A 245 -10.25 -12.22 -13.90
N ARG A 246 -11.17 -11.27 -14.09
CA ARG A 246 -11.51 -10.71 -15.40
C ARG A 246 -10.35 -9.92 -16.00
N ALA A 247 -9.62 -9.14 -15.19
CA ALA A 247 -8.51 -8.33 -15.66
C ALA A 247 -7.39 -9.16 -16.31
N GLU A 248 -7.13 -10.38 -15.83
CA GLU A 248 -6.08 -11.26 -16.37
C GLU A 248 -6.57 -12.31 -17.37
N ALA A 249 -7.89 -12.51 -17.50
CA ALA A 249 -8.47 -13.56 -18.34
C ALA A 249 -8.09 -13.44 -19.82
N THR A 250 -8.01 -12.21 -20.34
CA THR A 250 -7.82 -11.94 -21.78
C THR A 250 -6.50 -12.49 -22.32
N LYS A 251 -5.45 -12.57 -21.48
CA LYS A 251 -4.08 -12.89 -21.93
C LYS A 251 -3.42 -14.03 -21.15
N ARG A 252 -4.10 -14.61 -20.16
CA ARG A 252 -3.61 -15.78 -19.42
C ARG A 252 -3.09 -16.89 -20.35
N ALA A 253 -3.85 -17.23 -21.41
CA ALA A 253 -3.45 -18.25 -22.38
C ALA A 253 -2.16 -17.91 -23.16
N ALA A 254 -1.91 -16.62 -23.42
CA ALA A 254 -0.73 -16.17 -24.16
C ALA A 254 0.56 -16.26 -23.34
N TRP A 255 0.46 -16.13 -22.01
CA TRP A 255 1.59 -16.16 -21.08
C TRP A 255 1.83 -17.52 -20.43
N PHE A 256 0.83 -18.40 -20.40
CA PHE A 256 0.90 -19.72 -19.76
C PHE A 256 2.12 -20.56 -20.18
N LYS A 257 2.59 -20.43 -21.43
CA LYS A 257 3.77 -21.16 -21.94
C LYS A 257 5.06 -20.34 -21.97
N LYS A 258 5.01 -19.05 -21.59
CA LYS A 258 6.14 -18.12 -21.73
C LYS A 258 6.87 -17.86 -20.42
N ILE A 259 6.19 -18.00 -19.28
CA ILE A 259 6.75 -17.80 -17.95
C ILE A 259 6.33 -18.93 -17.02
N PRO A 260 7.16 -19.31 -16.02
CA PRO A 260 6.74 -20.25 -14.99
C PRO A 260 5.48 -19.77 -14.27
N THR A 261 4.60 -20.69 -13.92
CA THR A 261 3.40 -20.40 -13.13
C THR A 261 3.77 -19.92 -11.74
N ASN A 262 3.01 -18.97 -11.19
CA ASN A 262 3.17 -18.57 -9.81
C ASN A 262 2.85 -19.76 -8.87
N PRO A 263 3.79 -20.22 -8.02
CA PRO A 263 3.56 -21.31 -7.08
C PRO A 263 2.38 -21.04 -6.12
N LEU A 264 2.08 -19.77 -5.82
CA LEU A 264 0.93 -19.39 -4.98
C LEU A 264 -0.42 -19.68 -5.64
N ARG A 265 -0.46 -19.88 -6.96
CA ARG A 265 -1.67 -20.20 -7.72
C ARG A 265 -1.82 -21.69 -8.04
N PHE A 266 -0.79 -22.50 -7.78
CA PHE A 266 -0.77 -23.91 -8.15
C PHE A 266 -1.78 -24.74 -7.32
N GLN A 267 -2.20 -24.25 -6.16
CA GLN A 267 -3.19 -24.91 -5.31
C GLN A 267 -4.65 -24.72 -5.77
N ASP A 268 -4.95 -23.71 -6.59
CA ASP A 268 -6.26 -23.57 -7.24
C ASP A 268 -6.40 -24.44 -8.50
N SER A 269 -5.28 -24.88 -9.09
CA SER A 269 -5.27 -25.62 -10.36
C SER A 269 -5.86 -27.03 -10.29
N LYS A 270 -5.98 -27.63 -9.09
CA LYS A 270 -6.70 -28.90 -8.90
C LYS A 270 -8.21 -28.81 -9.17
N LYS A 271 -8.78 -27.61 -9.25
CA LYS A 271 -10.19 -27.41 -9.65
C LYS A 271 -10.40 -27.15 -11.15
N ILE A 272 -9.33 -27.05 -11.94
CA ILE A 272 -9.41 -26.80 -13.39
C ILE A 272 -9.27 -28.12 -14.19
N SER A 273 -9.05 -29.24 -13.50
CA SER A 273 -8.91 -30.58 -14.09
C SER A 273 -10.04 -31.55 -13.73
N GLU A 274 -11.23 -31.05 -13.36
CA GLU A 274 -12.48 -31.84 -13.30
C GLU A 274 -13.55 -31.22 -14.23
#